data_AF-H0HZ61-F1
#
_entry.id   AF-H0HZ61-F1
#
_cell.length_a   1.000
_cell.length_b   1.000
_cell.length_c   1.000
_cell.angle_alpha   90.00
_cell.angle_beta   90.00
_cell.angle_gamma   90.00
#
_symmetry.space_group_name_H-M   'P 1'
#
loop_
_entity.id
_entity.type
_entity.pdbx_description
1 polymer ?
#
loop_
_entity_poly.entity_id
_entity_poly.type
_entity_poly.pdbx_seq_one_letter_code
_entity_poly.pdbx_strand_id
1 'polypeptide(L)'
;MQGVILLTMLFGSPASGQSEFDGRLAPQDTVEIRVSRWTALRGGVAEGSALSNTFTIGTAGTLDLPIIGQVPAAGLRASDLEKLITDRLHARSGFHERPVTTVTTIRSNKHRSIDETGLVERSQAPDTGTTSAATDGSSAAASERGHSEERAPVAHPGSAGLRAAAGLAATEQQKALEQERSRADALLSDLAAARMEADAARQELLAVREAARYQVLRYDQLLAAERQSTATLIQKLSAVRADLQQAKAELAQNARAASRARQVAQARADKEHELAARLRAKSAALEQKLLAAGREIDAFKSSATTNVEREEALRLELAAAREQLDARRQAANVASAQARAIADKTAELELAREEQLQRIKRLVRDLRLVRGEVDSLKAKAVFAMRDSGAWRAARHTAEAALAEAGRALGEEQRKVGLYERDLAQARQSIVALEARAKLDAAALAAGEAAARRVGEALARERAKAVSDSQALNDVRQELDEAKEELSRLTSAQHKALEEERDRVSALSRDLTAARMEIDSLKTREARQALDNMPKARAADRTRPRASQPARKPVRQVKARKPLRTVPLTRIVLPDALLPTKQPTGGSWR
;
A
#
# COMPACT_ATOMS: atom_id res chain seq x y z
N MET A 1 -12.39 -15.53 53.89
CA MET A 1 -11.24 -15.71 52.99
C MET A 1 -11.54 -14.93 51.72
N GLN A 2 -11.53 -13.59 51.78
CA GLN A 2 -10.39 -12.70 51.64
C GLN A 2 -9.90 -12.55 50.18
N GLY A 3 -10.06 -11.32 49.68
CA GLY A 3 -9.11 -10.64 48.80
C GLY A 3 -9.66 -10.21 47.45
N VAL A 4 -9.53 -8.98 46.96
CA VAL A 4 -9.03 -7.70 47.48
C VAL A 4 -9.71 -6.66 46.59
N ILE A 5 -10.42 -5.71 47.19
CA ILE A 5 -10.90 -4.49 46.52
C ILE A 5 -9.68 -3.57 46.41
N LEU A 6 -9.12 -3.40 45.21
CA LEU A 6 -8.05 -2.44 44.97
C LEU A 6 -8.68 -1.08 44.60
N LEU A 7 -9.08 -0.36 45.65
CA LEU A 7 -9.36 1.07 45.64
C LEU A 7 -8.01 1.80 45.64
N THR A 8 -7.51 2.19 44.47
CA THR A 8 -6.43 3.19 44.39
C THR A 8 -7.04 4.59 44.41
N MET A 9 -7.29 5.08 45.61
CA MET A 9 -7.23 6.51 45.92
C MET A 9 -5.77 6.86 46.25
N LEU A 10 -5.15 7.74 45.47
CA LEU A 10 -3.93 8.43 45.90
C LEU A 10 -3.95 9.89 45.43
N PHE A 11 -4.23 10.75 46.41
CA PHE A 11 -3.81 12.14 46.62
C PHE A 11 -4.19 13.26 45.62
N GLY A 12 -5.03 14.19 46.10
CA GLY A 12 -5.04 15.61 45.73
C GLY A 12 -3.70 16.28 46.12
N SER A 13 -3.29 17.38 45.51
CA SER A 13 -3.92 18.72 45.42
C SER A 13 -2.93 19.65 44.67
N PRO A 14 -3.17 20.98 44.52
CA PRO A 14 -4.40 21.70 44.20
C PRO A 14 -4.21 22.71 43.03
N ALA A 15 -5.30 23.38 42.67
CA ALA A 15 -5.33 24.75 42.12
C ALA A 15 -4.53 25.06 40.83
N SER A 16 -5.26 25.10 39.73
CA SER A 16 -5.21 26.20 38.77
C SER A 16 -6.59 26.22 38.14
N GLY A 17 -7.48 27.05 38.66
CA GLY A 17 -7.54 28.43 38.21
C GLY A 17 -8.63 28.46 37.15
N GLN A 18 -9.84 28.80 37.58
CA GLN A 18 -10.86 29.32 36.68
C GLN A 18 -10.21 30.44 35.88
N SER A 19 -9.95 30.20 34.60
CA SER A 19 -9.92 31.27 33.62
C SER A 19 -11.16 31.07 32.76
N GLU A 20 -12.10 31.98 33.00
CA GLU A 20 -13.32 32.19 32.24
C GLU A 20 -12.93 32.74 30.86
N PHE A 21 -12.29 31.90 30.05
CA PHE A 21 -12.20 32.08 28.60
C PHE A 21 -13.07 30.99 28.02
N ASP A 22 -14.21 31.40 27.47
CA ASP A 22 -15.28 30.57 26.95
C ASP A 22 -14.72 29.32 26.25
N GLY A 23 -14.70 28.20 26.98
CA GLY A 23 -13.95 26.96 26.67
C GLY A 23 -14.57 26.16 25.52
N ARG A 24 -14.90 26.88 24.46
CA ARG A 24 -15.48 26.40 23.22
C ARG A 24 -14.36 25.93 22.31
N LEU A 25 -14.58 24.80 21.68
CA LEU A 25 -13.66 24.24 20.71
C LEU A 25 -13.64 25.14 19.47
N ALA A 26 -12.44 25.44 18.97
CA ALA A 26 -12.22 26.19 17.75
C ALA A 26 -11.98 25.25 16.55
N PRO A 27 -12.23 25.71 15.31
CA PRO A 27 -11.74 25.01 14.13
C PRO A 27 -10.22 24.79 14.25
N GLN A 28 -9.74 23.61 13.87
CA GLN A 28 -8.36 23.13 14.02
C GLN A 28 -7.91 22.70 15.42
N ASP A 29 -8.76 22.77 16.45
CA ASP A 29 -8.43 22.19 17.75
C ASP A 29 -8.30 20.66 17.66
N THR A 30 -7.35 20.10 18.39
CA THR A 30 -7.17 18.65 18.52
C THR A 30 -7.83 18.16 19.80
N VAL A 31 -8.58 17.08 19.68
CA VAL A 31 -9.40 16.51 20.73
C VAL A 31 -9.13 15.01 20.82
N GLU A 32 -8.77 14.52 21.99
CA GLU A 32 -8.67 13.09 22.27
C GLU A 32 -10.02 12.59 22.76
N ILE A 33 -10.55 11.59 22.08
CA ILE A 33 -11.79 10.93 22.46
C ILE A 33 -11.41 9.56 23.00
N ARG A 34 -11.97 9.19 24.16
CA ARG A 34 -11.90 7.83 24.68
C ARG A 34 -13.30 7.31 24.92
N VAL A 35 -13.60 6.18 24.29
CA VAL A 35 -14.87 5.48 24.46
C VAL A 35 -14.61 4.25 25.31
N SER A 36 -15.17 4.24 26.51
CA SER A 36 -15.06 3.12 27.46
C SER A 36 -16.39 2.39 27.59
N ARG A 37 -16.32 1.09 27.93
CA ARG A 37 -17.48 0.19 28.05
C ARG A 37 -18.25 -0.05 26.73
N TRP A 38 -17.55 0.04 25.60
CA TRP A 38 -18.08 -0.29 24.27
C TRP A 38 -17.43 -1.57 23.73
N THR A 39 -18.13 -2.70 23.83
CA THR A 39 -17.65 -4.00 23.34
C THR A 39 -18.71 -4.66 22.45
N ALA A 40 -18.42 -4.61 21.14
CA ALA A 40 -18.86 -5.44 20.01
C ALA A 40 -20.29 -6.03 20.00
N LEU A 41 -21.04 -5.79 18.90
CA LEU A 41 -21.22 -6.80 17.83
C LEU A 41 -22.23 -6.37 16.73
N ARG A 42 -21.76 -6.30 15.48
CA ARG A 42 -22.32 -7.03 14.32
C ARG A 42 -21.32 -6.93 13.15
N GLY A 43 -20.34 -7.84 13.15
CA GLY A 43 -19.21 -7.83 12.21
C GLY A 43 -17.92 -7.89 13.00
N GLY A 44 -17.13 -8.96 12.83
CA GLY A 44 -15.93 -9.18 13.64
C GLY A 44 -14.91 -8.05 13.50
N VAL A 45 -14.16 -7.84 14.58
CA VAL A 45 -12.99 -6.95 14.76
C VAL A 45 -13.29 -5.53 15.29
N ALA A 46 -13.09 -5.37 16.61
CA ALA A 46 -12.63 -4.19 17.37
C ALA A 46 -12.89 -2.76 16.85
N GLU A 47 -14.13 -2.42 16.45
CA GLU A 47 -14.51 -1.05 16.05
C GLU A 47 -14.45 0.00 17.19
N GLY A 48 -14.55 -0.42 18.46
CA GLY A 48 -14.45 0.49 19.62
C GLY A 48 -13.08 1.14 19.80
N SER A 49 -12.01 0.51 19.31
CA SER A 49 -10.65 1.05 19.43
C SER A 49 -10.36 2.17 18.43
N ALA A 50 -11.10 2.24 17.31
CA ALA A 50 -10.92 3.26 16.28
C ALA A 50 -11.47 4.63 16.68
N LEU A 51 -12.49 4.65 17.55
CA LEU A 51 -13.08 5.87 18.13
C LEU A 51 -12.27 6.41 19.32
N SER A 52 -11.40 5.59 19.92
CA SER A 52 -10.52 6.00 21.01
C SER A 52 -9.20 6.56 20.48
N ASN A 53 -9.27 7.69 19.77
CA ASN A 53 -8.11 8.30 19.12
C ASN A 53 -8.15 9.83 19.24
N THR A 54 -7.08 10.49 18.81
CA THR A 54 -7.01 11.94 18.65
C THR A 54 -7.57 12.37 17.30
N PHE A 55 -8.52 13.29 17.32
CA PHE A 55 -9.18 13.83 16.14
C PHE A 55 -9.02 15.35 16.09
N THR A 56 -8.94 15.92 14.89
CA THR A 56 -8.82 17.36 14.68
C THR A 56 -10.12 17.90 14.12
N ILE A 57 -10.61 19.02 14.65
CA ILE A 57 -11.79 19.69 14.15
C ILE A 57 -11.47 20.31 12.78
N GLY A 58 -12.24 19.97 11.75
CA GLY A 58 -12.07 20.52 10.41
C GLY A 58 -12.26 22.03 10.38
N THR A 59 -11.81 22.68 9.30
CA THR A 59 -11.94 24.15 9.10
C THR A 59 -13.40 24.62 9.08
N ALA A 60 -14.34 23.74 8.70
CA ALA A 60 -15.78 23.97 8.77
C ALA A 60 -16.38 23.84 10.19
N GLY A 61 -15.56 23.49 11.20
CA GLY A 61 -16.00 23.30 12.57
C GLY A 61 -16.64 21.93 12.85
N THR A 62 -16.53 20.99 11.93
CA THR A 62 -17.04 19.62 12.05
C THR A 62 -15.92 18.65 12.40
N LEU A 63 -16.22 17.71 13.29
CA LEU A 63 -15.38 16.59 13.67
C LEU A 63 -15.85 15.34 12.95
N ASP A 64 -14.99 14.72 12.14
CA ASP A 64 -15.34 13.49 11.43
C ASP A 64 -14.91 12.29 12.26
N LEU A 65 -15.89 11.48 12.68
CA LEU A 65 -15.69 10.37 13.60
C LEU A 65 -16.10 9.05 12.94
N PRO A 66 -15.24 8.00 13.01
CA PRO A 66 -15.57 6.68 12.50
C PRO A 66 -16.91 6.21 13.06
N ILE A 67 -17.75 5.58 12.24
CA ILE A 67 -19.02 4.96 12.67
C ILE A 67 -20.13 5.94 13.06
N ILE A 68 -19.89 7.21 13.38
CA ILE A 68 -20.95 8.20 13.65
C ILE A 68 -21.00 9.36 12.66
N GLY A 69 -19.98 9.48 11.81
CA GLY A 69 -19.85 10.47 10.76
C GLY A 69 -19.57 11.87 11.30
N GLN A 70 -19.95 12.89 10.54
CA GLN A 70 -19.68 14.29 10.89
C GLN A 70 -20.52 14.77 12.08
N VAL A 71 -19.83 15.32 13.09
CA VAL A 71 -20.40 15.90 14.30
C VAL A 71 -19.98 17.37 14.40
N PRO A 72 -20.90 18.34 14.54
CA PRO A 72 -20.53 19.74 14.75
C PRO A 72 -19.82 19.88 16.10
N ALA A 73 -18.61 20.44 16.11
CA ALA A 73 -17.77 20.54 17.31
C ALA A 73 -17.33 21.98 17.61
N ALA A 74 -17.14 22.82 16.58
CA ALA A 74 -16.76 24.21 16.78
C ALA A 74 -17.88 24.98 17.52
N GLY A 75 -17.47 25.78 18.50
CA GLY A 75 -18.39 26.53 19.35
C GLY A 75 -19.00 25.71 20.48
N LEU A 76 -18.87 24.38 20.51
CA LEU A 76 -19.32 23.54 21.63
C LEU A 76 -18.25 23.47 22.73
N ARG A 77 -18.70 23.34 23.97
CA ARG A 77 -17.80 23.01 25.09
C ARG A 77 -17.45 21.52 25.02
N ALA A 78 -16.30 21.13 25.57
CA ALA A 78 -15.88 19.73 25.59
C ALA A 78 -16.95 18.81 26.20
N SER A 79 -17.62 19.24 27.27
CA SER A 79 -18.72 18.51 27.92
C SER A 79 -19.98 18.36 27.06
N ASP A 80 -20.25 19.32 26.18
CA ASP A 80 -21.41 19.27 25.29
C ASP A 80 -21.13 18.37 24.09
N LEU A 81 -19.88 18.37 23.62
CA LEU A 81 -19.40 17.43 22.61
C LEU A 81 -19.40 15.99 23.14
N GLU A 82 -19.04 15.75 24.41
CA GLU A 82 -19.16 14.43 25.06
C GLU A 82 -20.59 13.89 24.99
N LYS A 83 -21.57 14.70 25.41
CA LYS A 83 -22.98 14.32 25.38
C LYS A 83 -23.45 14.03 23.97
N LEU A 84 -23.10 14.90 23.02
CA LEU A 84 -23.51 14.76 21.62
C LEU A 84 -22.96 13.48 20.99
N ILE A 85 -21.69 13.13 21.28
CA ILE A 85 -21.06 11.90 20.79
C ILE A 85 -21.69 10.68 21.48
N THR A 86 -21.91 10.75 22.79
CA THR A 86 -22.59 9.68 23.55
C THR A 86 -23.98 9.38 23.00
N ASP A 87 -24.80 10.42 22.78
CA ASP A 87 -26.17 10.28 22.28
C ASP A 87 -26.19 9.72 20.86
N ARG A 88 -25.27 10.17 20.00
CA ARG A 88 -25.19 9.73 18.60
C ARG A 88 -24.65 8.31 18.47
N LEU A 89 -23.71 7.91 19.33
CA LEU A 89 -23.27 6.52 19.44
C LEU A 89 -24.40 5.62 19.93
N HIS A 90 -25.15 6.04 20.96
CA HIS A 90 -26.27 5.28 21.50
C HIS A 90 -27.41 5.11 20.47
N ALA A 91 -27.76 6.18 19.75
CA ALA A 91 -28.80 6.14 18.72
C ALA A 91 -28.45 5.18 17.56
N ARG A 92 -27.17 5.07 17.22
CA ARG A 92 -26.71 4.25 16.08
C ARG A 92 -26.45 2.79 16.45
N SER A 93 -26.17 2.48 17.72
CA SER A 93 -25.87 1.11 18.15
C SER A 93 -27.10 0.31 18.57
N GLY A 94 -28.19 0.96 18.97
CA GLY A 94 -29.43 0.26 19.36
C GLY A 94 -29.30 -0.61 20.62
N PHE A 95 -28.23 -0.45 21.41
CA PHE A 95 -28.01 -1.21 22.65
C PHE A 95 -28.49 -0.44 23.89
N HIS A 96 -28.92 -1.18 24.92
CA HIS A 96 -29.42 -0.63 26.20
C HIS A 96 -28.33 0.01 27.07
N GLU A 97 -27.06 -0.24 26.80
CA GLU A 97 -25.94 0.27 27.60
C GLU A 97 -25.38 1.55 26.99
N ARG A 98 -25.35 2.63 27.76
CA ARG A 98 -24.83 3.92 27.30
C ARG A 98 -23.29 3.88 27.26
N PRO A 99 -22.66 4.15 26.11
CA PRO A 99 -21.20 4.32 26.05
C PRO A 99 -20.77 5.47 26.95
N VAL A 100 -19.63 5.33 27.64
CA VAL A 100 -19.02 6.45 28.36
C VAL A 100 -17.94 7.04 27.48
N THR A 101 -18.20 8.25 26.95
CA THR A 101 -17.23 9.00 26.17
C THR A 101 -16.61 10.11 27.02
N THR A 102 -15.28 10.13 27.10
CA THR A 102 -14.53 11.26 27.66
C THR A 102 -13.80 11.98 26.53
N VAL A 103 -13.89 13.30 26.51
CA VAL A 103 -13.32 14.16 25.48
C VAL A 103 -12.32 15.10 26.13
N THR A 104 -11.04 14.90 25.87
CA THR A 104 -9.95 15.74 26.39
C THR A 104 -9.39 16.61 25.28
N THR A 105 -9.46 17.93 25.45
CA THR A 105 -8.86 18.87 24.48
C THR A 105 -7.34 18.87 24.62
N ILE A 106 -6.63 18.49 23.57
CA ILE A 106 -5.17 18.61 23.48
C ILE A 106 -4.89 19.94 22.79
N ARG A 107 -4.73 21.00 23.58
CA ARG A 107 -4.57 22.36 23.07
C ARG A 107 -3.21 22.50 22.36
N SER A 108 -3.20 22.59 21.03
CA SER A 108 -2.00 22.87 20.23
C SER A 108 -1.79 24.39 20.13
N ASN A 109 -0.99 24.92 21.06
CA ASN A 109 -0.64 26.33 21.08
C ASN A 109 0.33 26.65 19.92
N LYS A 110 -0.19 27.02 18.73
CA LYS A 110 0.66 27.62 17.69
C LYS A 110 0.09 28.85 16.98
N HIS A 111 -1.20 29.17 17.10
CA HIS A 111 -1.74 30.41 16.53
C HIS A 111 -2.75 31.08 17.47
N ARG A 112 -2.25 31.84 18.44
CA ARG A 112 -3.04 32.87 19.13
C ARG A 112 -2.16 34.08 19.39
N SER A 113 -1.91 34.86 18.34
CA SER A 113 -1.51 36.27 18.50
C SER A 113 -2.75 37.03 18.95
N ILE A 114 -2.77 37.44 20.21
CA ILE A 114 -3.76 38.40 20.69
C ILE A 114 -3.18 39.78 20.40
N ASP A 115 -3.91 40.53 19.59
CA ASP A 115 -3.83 41.97 19.46
C ASP A 115 -4.07 42.60 20.84
N GLU A 116 -3.03 43.18 21.43
CA GLU A 116 -3.20 44.22 22.44
C GLU A 116 -2.99 45.58 21.77
N THR A 117 -4.11 46.15 21.36
CA THR A 117 -4.25 47.57 21.05
C THR A 117 -4.19 48.34 22.37
N GLY A 118 -2.99 48.76 22.75
CA GLY A 118 -2.73 49.75 23.80
C GLY A 118 -2.34 51.10 23.19
N LEU A 119 -3.36 51.92 22.93
CA LEU A 119 -3.26 53.33 22.57
C LEU A 119 -2.74 54.15 23.77
N VAL A 120 -1.53 54.74 23.70
CA VAL A 120 -1.19 56.03 24.34
C VAL A 120 -0.08 56.74 23.53
N GLU A 121 -0.53 57.69 22.71
CA GLU A 121 -0.01 59.07 22.58
C GLU A 121 1.43 59.42 23.00
N ARG A 122 2.24 59.89 22.04
CA ARG A 122 2.92 61.20 22.14
C ARG A 122 3.40 61.72 20.77
N SER A 123 2.55 62.57 20.21
CA SER A 123 2.80 63.86 19.54
C SER A 123 4.13 64.14 18.84
N GLN A 124 3.99 64.40 17.54
CA GLN A 124 4.44 65.58 16.80
C GLN A 124 5.95 65.76 16.50
N ALA A 125 6.24 65.63 15.20
CA ALA A 125 7.30 66.33 14.46
C ALA A 125 7.00 67.86 14.42
N PRO A 126 7.88 68.77 13.95
CA PRO A 126 8.38 68.73 12.55
C PRO A 126 9.81 69.25 12.28
N ASP A 127 10.27 68.94 11.07
CA ASP A 127 11.35 69.62 10.36
C ASP A 127 11.03 71.12 10.11
N THR A 128 12.08 71.94 10.00
CA THR A 128 12.42 72.79 8.83
C THR A 128 13.55 73.77 9.21
N GLY A 129 14.33 74.18 8.20
CA GLY A 129 15.57 74.95 8.37
C GLY A 129 15.40 76.47 8.37
N THR A 130 16.53 77.19 8.28
CA THR A 130 16.82 78.32 7.33
C THR A 130 17.71 79.42 7.94
N THR A 131 18.81 79.76 7.22
CA THR A 131 19.56 81.06 7.13
C THR A 131 20.29 81.63 8.38
N SER A 132 21.31 82.49 8.33
CA SER A 132 22.00 83.35 7.32
C SER A 132 23.39 83.72 7.93
N ALA A 133 24.50 83.82 7.17
CA ALA A 133 25.16 85.06 6.68
C ALA A 133 25.55 86.08 7.79
N ALA A 134 26.60 86.90 7.76
CA ALA A 134 27.85 87.14 7.00
C ALA A 134 28.43 88.46 7.59
N THR A 135 29.75 88.68 7.54
CA THR A 135 30.48 89.99 7.42
C THR A 135 31.99 89.68 7.52
N ASP A 136 32.83 89.82 6.47
CA ASP A 136 33.45 91.05 5.91
C ASP A 136 34.13 91.93 6.98
N GLY A 137 35.37 92.44 6.91
CA GLY A 137 36.43 92.48 5.90
C GLY A 137 37.36 93.69 6.21
N SER A 138 38.61 93.69 5.70
CA SER A 138 39.49 94.87 5.43
C SER A 138 40.09 95.65 6.64
N SER A 139 41.23 96.37 6.61
CA SER A 139 42.30 96.67 5.65
C SER A 139 43.46 97.46 6.33
N ALA A 140 44.68 97.38 5.78
CA ALA A 140 45.67 98.44 5.47
C ALA A 140 46.36 99.37 6.53
N ALA A 141 47.72 99.37 6.45
CA ALA A 141 48.67 100.47 6.14
C ALA A 141 49.04 101.63 7.13
N ALA A 142 50.31 102.09 6.92
CA ALA A 142 50.99 103.35 7.32
C ALA A 142 51.46 103.47 8.79
N SER A 143 52.75 103.61 9.14
CA SER A 143 53.81 104.57 8.75
C SER A 143 53.57 106.00 9.23
N GLU A 144 54.28 106.45 10.28
CA GLU A 144 54.77 107.83 10.37
C GLU A 144 55.96 107.96 11.35
N ARG A 145 57.03 108.59 10.84
CA ARG A 145 58.17 109.16 11.58
C ARG A 145 57.83 110.60 11.97
N GLY A 146 58.43 111.08 13.05
CA GLY A 146 58.56 112.51 13.34
C GLY A 146 59.74 112.79 14.26
N HIS A 147 60.87 113.18 13.68
CA HIS A 147 61.97 113.88 14.36
C HIS A 147 61.62 115.37 14.47
N SER A 148 62.09 116.05 15.52
CA SER A 148 62.54 117.46 15.46
C SER A 148 63.42 117.79 16.67
N GLU A 149 64.68 118.11 16.40
CA GLU A 149 65.59 118.88 17.24
C GLU A 149 65.12 120.35 17.33
N GLU A 150 65.32 121.02 18.47
CA GLU A 150 65.62 122.46 18.46
C GLU A 150 66.47 122.90 19.68
N ARG A 151 67.25 123.96 19.43
CA ARG A 151 68.46 124.50 20.07
C ARG A 151 68.32 125.13 21.47
N ALA A 152 69.49 125.18 22.15
CA ALA A 152 69.82 125.94 23.37
C ALA A 152 69.72 127.48 23.24
N PRO A 153 69.85 128.25 24.35
CA PRO A 153 71.19 128.72 24.73
C PRO A 153 71.50 128.81 26.25
N VAL A 154 72.77 129.13 26.48
CA VAL A 154 73.60 129.16 27.69
C VAL A 154 73.31 130.33 28.65
N ALA A 155 73.34 130.10 29.97
CA ALA A 155 73.87 131.03 30.99
C ALA A 155 74.20 130.33 32.34
N HIS A 156 75.42 130.50 32.84
CA HIS A 156 75.93 130.14 34.18
C HIS A 156 75.81 131.34 35.16
N PRO A 157 76.16 131.23 36.46
CA PRO A 157 75.65 130.31 37.47
C PRO A 157 75.29 131.05 38.78
N GLY A 158 74.49 130.46 39.67
CA GLY A 158 74.24 131.05 40.99
C GLY A 158 73.47 130.12 41.92
N SER A 159 74.20 129.28 42.68
CA SER A 159 73.87 128.69 43.99
C SER A 159 72.39 128.37 44.36
N ALA A 160 71.56 127.94 43.42
CA ALA A 160 70.22 127.38 43.66
C ALA A 160 70.04 125.95 43.11
N GLY A 161 71.11 125.37 42.52
CA GLY A 161 71.07 124.10 41.79
C GLY A 161 70.96 122.83 42.64
N LEU A 162 71.27 122.88 43.94
CA LEU A 162 71.28 121.67 44.79
C LEU A 162 69.90 121.26 45.33
N ARG A 163 68.91 122.17 45.39
CA ARG A 163 67.52 121.83 45.79
C ARG A 163 66.60 121.53 44.61
N ALA A 164 66.78 122.21 43.48
CA ALA A 164 66.02 121.91 42.25
C ALA A 164 66.46 120.59 41.62
N ALA A 165 67.77 120.29 41.57
CA ALA A 165 68.26 118.99 41.11
C ALA A 165 67.85 117.85 42.06
N ALA A 166 67.81 118.08 43.38
CA ALA A 166 67.31 117.11 44.34
C ALA A 166 65.79 116.87 44.23
N GLY A 167 65.01 117.93 43.96
CA GLY A 167 63.56 117.82 43.72
C GLY A 167 63.24 117.10 42.40
N LEU A 168 63.97 117.39 41.33
CA LEU A 168 63.83 116.69 40.05
C LEU A 168 64.24 115.23 40.18
N ALA A 169 65.38 114.93 40.83
CA ALA A 169 65.81 113.55 41.11
C ALA A 169 64.81 112.76 41.97
N ALA A 170 64.18 113.40 42.97
CA ALA A 170 63.14 112.75 43.79
C ALA A 170 61.85 112.46 42.99
N THR A 171 61.44 113.36 42.10
CA THR A 171 60.27 113.12 41.21
C THR A 171 60.55 112.08 40.14
N GLU A 172 61.78 112.00 39.64
CA GLU A 172 62.23 110.93 38.75
C GLU A 172 62.23 109.58 39.48
N GLN A 173 62.67 109.54 40.74
CA GLN A 173 62.58 108.35 41.59
C GLN A 173 61.13 107.91 41.86
N GLN A 174 60.21 108.84 42.14
CA GLN A 174 58.78 108.52 42.30
C GLN A 174 58.16 107.98 41.01
N LYS A 175 58.44 108.61 39.86
CA LYS A 175 57.97 108.13 38.56
C LYS A 175 58.56 106.76 38.21
N ALA A 176 59.82 106.50 38.56
CA ALA A 176 60.43 105.19 38.40
C ALA A 176 59.76 104.13 39.29
N LEU A 177 59.45 104.45 40.55
CA LEU A 177 58.72 103.56 41.46
C LEU A 177 57.28 103.30 41.01
N GLU A 178 56.57 104.30 40.47
CA GLU A 178 55.24 104.13 39.90
C GLU A 178 55.27 103.30 38.61
N GLN A 179 56.30 103.46 37.79
CA GLN A 179 56.56 102.58 36.64
C GLN A 179 56.88 101.15 37.10
N GLU A 180 57.64 100.97 38.18
CA GLU A 180 57.89 99.64 38.74
C GLU A 180 56.64 99.01 39.35
N ARG A 181 55.80 99.78 40.04
CA ARG A 181 54.51 99.32 40.57
C ARG A 181 53.54 98.92 39.47
N SER A 182 53.36 99.76 38.45
CA SER A 182 52.51 99.42 37.30
C SER A 182 53.04 98.22 36.52
N ARG A 183 54.36 98.06 36.39
CA ARG A 183 54.97 96.83 35.85
C ARG A 183 54.69 95.62 36.74
N ALA A 184 54.81 95.75 38.06
CA ALA A 184 54.49 94.67 38.99
C ALA A 184 53.00 94.28 38.93
N ASP A 185 52.10 95.26 38.87
CA ASP A 185 50.66 95.05 38.73
C ASP A 185 50.30 94.40 37.38
N ALA A 186 50.97 94.82 36.30
CA ALA A 186 50.84 94.18 34.98
C ALA A 186 51.31 92.72 35.03
N LEU A 187 52.46 92.44 35.65
CA LEU A 187 52.97 91.07 35.82
C LEU A 187 52.05 90.21 36.69
N LEU A 188 51.40 90.78 37.71
CA LEU A 188 50.41 90.07 38.53
C LEU A 188 49.14 89.77 37.73
N SER A 189 48.67 90.71 36.92
CA SER A 189 47.54 90.49 35.99
C SER A 189 47.86 89.41 34.96
N ASP A 190 49.05 89.44 34.36
CA ASP A 190 49.52 88.44 33.41
C ASP A 190 49.64 87.05 34.07
N LEU A 191 50.13 87.00 35.32
CA LEU A 191 50.21 85.76 36.09
C LEU A 191 48.81 85.21 36.46
N ALA A 192 47.84 86.08 36.74
CA ALA A 192 46.46 85.69 36.98
C ALA A 192 45.79 85.16 35.70
N ALA A 193 46.00 85.82 34.56
CA ALA A 193 45.55 85.35 33.26
C ALA A 193 46.15 83.98 32.90
N ALA A 194 47.47 83.81 33.08
CA ALA A 194 48.15 82.55 32.83
C ALA A 194 47.64 81.40 33.73
N ARG A 195 47.24 81.69 34.98
CA ARG A 195 46.60 80.70 35.87
C ARG A 195 45.23 80.28 35.36
N MET A 196 44.40 81.23 34.93
CA MET A 196 43.08 80.94 34.37
C MET A 196 43.18 80.14 33.07
N GLU A 197 44.13 80.48 32.20
CA GLU A 197 44.43 79.71 30.98
C GLU A 197 44.90 78.29 31.31
N ALA A 198 45.76 78.12 32.31
CA ALA A 198 46.20 76.80 32.77
C ALA A 198 45.05 75.97 33.36
N ASP A 199 44.15 76.60 34.12
CA ASP A 199 42.97 75.91 34.68
C ASP A 199 41.93 75.58 33.62
N ALA A 200 41.73 76.45 32.62
CA ALA A 200 40.93 76.16 31.43
C ALA A 200 41.51 74.97 30.64
N ALA A 201 42.82 74.97 30.38
CA ALA A 201 43.49 73.86 29.71
C ALA A 201 43.39 72.53 30.50
N ARG A 202 43.42 72.59 31.84
CA ARG A 202 43.19 71.41 32.69
C ARG A 202 41.76 70.89 32.58
N GLN A 203 40.76 71.77 32.57
CA GLN A 203 39.36 71.37 32.41
C GLN A 203 39.10 70.75 31.04
N GLU A 204 39.68 71.31 29.98
CA GLU A 204 39.63 70.74 28.63
C GLU A 204 40.29 69.35 28.60
N LEU A 205 41.46 69.18 29.24
CA LEU A 205 42.13 67.88 29.30
C LEU A 205 41.33 66.84 30.07
N LEU A 206 40.64 67.24 31.15
CA LEU A 206 39.73 66.36 31.89
C LEU A 206 38.50 65.98 31.06
N ALA A 207 37.88 66.94 30.38
CA ALA A 207 36.74 66.69 29.49
C ALA A 207 37.11 65.75 28.32
N VAL A 208 38.29 65.95 27.71
CA VAL A 208 38.82 65.04 26.68
C VAL A 208 39.07 63.64 27.26
N ARG A 209 39.60 63.54 28.48
CA ARG A 209 39.83 62.25 29.15
C ARG A 209 38.52 61.53 29.49
N GLU A 210 37.49 62.26 29.92
CA GLU A 210 36.16 61.71 30.19
C GLU A 210 35.46 61.27 28.91
N ALA A 211 35.53 62.08 27.85
CA ALA A 211 35.04 61.70 26.53
C ALA A 211 35.75 60.43 26.03
N ALA A 212 37.07 60.34 26.16
CA ALA A 212 37.83 59.14 25.80
C ALA A 212 37.41 57.91 26.62
N ARG A 213 37.19 58.07 27.93
CA ARG A 213 36.69 56.99 28.80
C ARG A 213 35.30 56.51 28.37
N TYR A 214 34.39 57.45 28.09
CA TYR A 214 33.05 57.11 27.62
C TYR A 214 33.10 56.37 26.28
N GLN A 215 33.96 56.80 25.36
CA GLN A 215 34.13 56.11 24.08
C GLN A 215 34.64 54.68 24.28
N VAL A 216 35.67 54.47 25.12
CA VAL A 216 36.19 53.12 25.44
C VAL A 216 35.10 52.23 26.02
N LEU A 217 34.34 52.72 27.01
CA LEU A 217 33.22 51.98 27.60
C LEU A 217 32.15 51.61 26.56
N ARG A 218 31.81 52.54 25.67
CA ARG A 218 30.86 52.30 24.58
C ARG A 218 31.38 51.22 23.61
N TYR A 219 32.65 51.26 23.26
CA TYR A 219 33.26 50.22 22.41
C TYR A 219 33.27 48.85 23.10
N ASP A 220 33.58 48.78 24.39
CA ASP A 220 33.56 47.52 25.15
C ASP A 220 32.15 46.93 25.23
N GLN A 221 31.13 47.76 25.42
CA GLN A 221 29.72 47.33 25.39
C GLN A 221 29.32 46.75 24.02
N LEU A 222 29.70 47.42 22.92
CA LEU A 222 29.44 46.92 21.57
C LEU A 222 30.17 45.60 21.33
N LEU A 223 31.44 45.50 21.75
CA LEU A 223 32.22 44.27 21.63
C LEU A 223 31.61 43.12 22.45
N ALA A 224 31.08 43.41 23.65
CA ALA A 224 30.39 42.42 24.46
C ALA A 224 29.08 41.95 23.80
N ALA A 225 28.30 42.86 23.21
CA ALA A 225 27.08 42.52 22.48
C ALA A 225 27.36 41.66 21.23
N GLU A 226 28.42 41.96 20.49
CA GLU A 226 28.90 41.15 19.36
C GLU A 226 29.36 39.76 19.83
N ARG A 227 30.07 39.66 20.95
CA ARG A 227 30.47 38.37 21.55
C ARG A 227 29.27 37.54 21.99
N GLN A 228 28.22 38.16 22.55
CA GLN A 228 26.99 37.47 22.90
C GLN A 228 26.24 36.99 21.65
N SER A 229 26.18 37.83 20.60
CA SER A 229 25.55 37.48 19.32
C SER A 229 26.27 36.32 18.64
N THR A 230 27.60 36.34 18.62
CA THR A 230 28.40 35.22 18.08
C THR A 230 28.25 33.95 18.92
N ALA A 231 28.22 34.04 20.25
CA ALA A 231 27.96 32.89 21.12
C ALA A 231 26.58 32.26 20.86
N THR A 232 25.53 33.08 20.71
CA THR A 232 24.18 32.57 20.39
C THR A 232 24.12 31.97 18.99
N LEU A 233 24.83 32.53 18.00
CA LEU A 233 24.94 31.93 16.66
C LEU A 233 25.67 30.58 16.71
N ILE A 234 26.74 30.45 17.49
CA ILE A 234 27.45 29.18 17.67
C ILE A 234 26.53 28.13 18.29
N GLN A 235 25.73 28.49 19.31
CA GLN A 235 24.75 27.60 19.91
C GLN A 235 23.65 27.18 18.92
N LYS A 236 23.15 28.11 18.11
CA LYS A 236 22.17 27.79 17.05
C LYS A 236 22.77 26.86 16.01
N LEU A 237 24.02 27.09 15.59
CA LEU A 237 24.71 26.21 14.64
C LEU A 237 24.99 24.81 15.21
N SER A 238 25.32 24.70 16.50
CA SER A 238 25.52 23.41 17.14
C SER A 238 24.21 22.64 17.30
N ALA A 239 23.11 23.32 17.64
CA ALA A 239 21.77 22.73 17.67
C ALA A 239 21.34 22.21 16.29
N VAL A 240 21.45 23.03 15.23
CA VAL A 240 21.15 22.60 13.85
C VAL A 240 22.04 21.43 13.42
N ARG A 241 23.31 21.41 13.84
CA ARG A 241 24.20 20.29 13.57
C ARG A 241 23.76 19.02 14.28
N ALA A 242 23.26 19.10 15.51
CA ALA A 242 22.73 17.96 16.25
C ALA A 242 21.45 17.42 15.57
N ASP A 243 20.52 18.31 15.21
CA ASP A 243 19.29 17.94 14.50
C ASP A 243 19.59 17.24 13.16
N LEU A 244 20.59 17.73 12.41
CA LEU A 244 21.03 17.08 11.18
C LEU A 244 21.61 15.69 11.43
N GLN A 245 22.34 15.47 12.52
CA GLN A 245 22.86 14.15 12.87
C GLN A 245 21.73 13.20 13.27
N GLN A 246 20.73 13.69 14.00
CA GLN A 246 19.54 12.91 14.36
C GLN A 246 18.75 12.52 13.10
N ALA A 247 18.47 13.48 12.20
CA ALA A 247 17.79 13.20 10.93
C ALA A 247 18.55 12.18 10.07
N LYS A 248 19.89 12.23 10.06
CA LYS A 248 20.72 11.23 9.38
C LYS A 248 20.61 9.84 10.02
N ALA A 249 20.58 9.77 11.36
CA ALA A 249 20.42 8.51 12.08
C ALA A 249 19.03 7.90 11.83
N GLU A 250 17.98 8.71 11.87
CA GLU A 250 16.61 8.29 11.55
C GLU A 250 16.48 7.82 10.10
N LEU A 251 17.07 8.53 9.13
CA LEU A 251 17.10 8.09 7.73
C LEU A 251 17.82 6.75 7.57
N ALA A 252 18.94 6.54 8.28
CA ALA A 252 19.66 5.27 8.25
C ALA A 252 18.84 4.13 8.89
N GLN A 253 18.10 4.41 9.96
CA GLN A 253 17.19 3.44 10.58
C GLN A 253 16.02 3.10 9.64
N ASN A 254 15.42 4.10 9.01
CA ASN A 254 14.33 3.91 8.03
C ASN A 254 14.81 3.12 6.81
N ALA A 255 16.03 3.39 6.32
CA ALA A 255 16.62 2.60 5.24
C ALA A 255 16.84 1.14 5.63
N ARG A 256 17.27 0.86 6.88
CA ARG A 256 17.39 -0.51 7.41
C ARG A 256 16.04 -1.19 7.61
N ALA A 257 15.03 -0.45 8.06
CA ALA A 257 13.67 -0.98 8.19
C ALA A 257 13.08 -1.30 6.82
N ALA A 258 13.28 -0.43 5.82
CA ALA A 258 12.85 -0.66 4.45
C ALA A 258 13.55 -1.86 3.80
N SER A 259 14.86 -2.04 4.02
CA SER A 259 15.57 -3.21 3.50
C SER A 259 15.09 -4.51 4.14
N ARG A 260 14.84 -4.52 5.45
CA ARG A 260 14.23 -5.67 6.15
C ARG A 260 12.82 -5.97 5.64
N ALA A 261 11.99 -4.94 5.44
CA ALA A 261 10.65 -5.11 4.89
C ALA A 261 10.69 -5.71 3.47
N ARG A 262 11.64 -5.28 2.63
CA ARG A 262 11.87 -5.87 1.30
C ARG A 262 12.30 -7.34 1.39
N GLN A 263 13.21 -7.68 2.30
CA GLN A 263 13.62 -9.08 2.51
C GLN A 263 12.46 -9.96 2.97
N VAL A 264 11.62 -9.47 3.88
CA VAL A 264 10.42 -10.19 4.32
C VAL A 264 9.42 -10.35 3.17
N ALA A 265 9.22 -9.31 2.36
CA ALA A 265 8.36 -9.38 1.18
C ALA A 265 8.88 -10.38 0.13
N GLN A 266 10.19 -10.38 -0.14
CA GLN A 266 10.84 -11.35 -1.03
C GLN A 266 10.68 -12.78 -0.51
N ALA A 267 10.95 -13.02 0.78
CA ALA A 267 10.77 -14.35 1.37
C ALA A 267 9.31 -14.82 1.34
N ARG A 268 8.33 -13.91 1.40
CA ARG A 268 6.91 -14.24 1.21
C ARG A 268 6.61 -14.59 -0.25
N ALA A 269 7.09 -13.79 -1.19
CA ALA A 269 6.93 -14.06 -2.62
C ALA A 269 7.56 -15.42 -3.01
N ASP A 270 8.75 -15.74 -2.50
CA ASP A 270 9.42 -17.02 -2.74
C ASP A 270 8.60 -18.20 -2.20
N LYS A 271 8.03 -18.07 -0.99
CA LYS A 271 7.13 -19.08 -0.42
C LYS A 271 5.86 -19.23 -1.24
N GLU A 272 5.25 -18.14 -1.70
CA GLU A 272 4.08 -18.19 -2.57
C GLU A 272 4.39 -18.86 -3.91
N HIS A 273 5.54 -18.56 -4.51
CA HIS A 273 6.02 -19.23 -5.71
C HIS A 273 6.25 -20.73 -5.49
N GLU A 274 6.83 -21.13 -4.35
CA GLU A 274 7.01 -22.54 -4.00
C GLU A 274 5.67 -23.26 -3.82
N LEU A 275 4.72 -22.65 -3.10
CA LEU A 275 3.38 -23.20 -2.92
C LEU A 275 2.64 -23.32 -4.26
N ALA A 276 2.74 -22.31 -5.12
CA ALA A 276 2.16 -22.34 -6.45
C ALA A 276 2.81 -23.41 -7.34
N ALA A 277 4.12 -23.61 -7.25
CA ALA A 277 4.82 -24.69 -7.95
C ALA A 277 4.35 -26.08 -7.46
N ARG A 278 4.18 -26.26 -6.16
CA ARG A 278 3.64 -27.50 -5.58
C ARG A 278 2.20 -27.77 -6.03
N LEU A 279 1.35 -26.75 -6.09
CA LEU A 279 -0.01 -26.89 -6.57
C LEU A 279 -0.04 -27.25 -8.06
N ARG A 280 0.79 -26.62 -8.90
CA ARG A 280 0.94 -26.98 -10.32
C ARG A 280 1.45 -28.41 -10.51
N ALA A 281 2.40 -28.86 -9.69
CA ALA A 281 2.87 -30.24 -9.74
C ALA A 281 1.76 -31.23 -9.38
N LYS A 282 0.95 -30.92 -8.36
CA LYS A 282 -0.22 -31.73 -7.99
C LYS A 282 -1.28 -31.74 -9.09
N SER A 283 -1.59 -30.61 -9.71
CA SER A 283 -2.57 -30.56 -10.81
C SER A 283 -2.08 -31.35 -12.03
N ALA A 284 -0.81 -31.19 -12.42
CA ALA A 284 -0.22 -31.96 -13.51
C ALA A 284 -0.23 -33.48 -13.22
N ALA A 285 0.04 -33.90 -11.98
CA ALA A 285 -0.07 -35.30 -11.60
C ALA A 285 -1.50 -35.83 -11.67
N LEU A 286 -2.50 -35.03 -11.30
CA LEU A 286 -3.91 -35.38 -11.45
C LEU A 286 -4.32 -35.47 -12.92
N GLU A 287 -3.88 -34.53 -13.76
CA GLU A 287 -4.10 -34.57 -15.20
C GLU A 287 -3.50 -35.83 -15.83
N GLN A 288 -2.28 -36.22 -15.44
CA GLN A 288 -1.68 -37.47 -15.89
C GLN A 288 -2.49 -38.70 -15.47
N LYS A 289 -3.02 -38.73 -14.25
CA LYS A 289 -3.90 -39.81 -13.78
C LYS A 289 -5.21 -39.86 -14.57
N LEU A 290 -5.80 -38.70 -14.89
CA LEU A 290 -7.00 -38.63 -15.72
C LEU A 290 -6.74 -39.11 -17.15
N LEU A 291 -5.60 -38.74 -17.74
CA LEU A 291 -5.20 -39.24 -19.06
C LEU A 291 -4.94 -40.75 -19.04
N ALA A 292 -4.32 -41.29 -17.98
CA ALA A 292 -4.14 -42.72 -17.81
C ALA A 292 -5.48 -43.46 -17.69
N ALA A 293 -6.40 -42.97 -16.84
CA ALA A 293 -7.74 -43.51 -16.71
C ALA A 293 -8.53 -43.43 -18.02
N GLY A 294 -8.38 -42.35 -18.79
CA GLY A 294 -8.96 -42.22 -20.13
C GLY A 294 -8.48 -43.32 -21.08
N ARG A 295 -7.17 -43.60 -21.10
CA ARG A 295 -6.61 -44.71 -21.88
C ARG A 295 -7.13 -46.07 -21.44
N GLU A 296 -7.29 -46.30 -20.14
CA GLU A 296 -7.88 -47.54 -19.62
C GLU A 296 -9.33 -47.71 -20.03
N ILE A 297 -10.12 -46.63 -20.02
CA ILE A 297 -11.51 -46.63 -20.51
C ILE A 297 -11.56 -46.97 -22.00
N ASP A 298 -10.68 -46.39 -22.82
CA ASP A 298 -10.64 -46.67 -24.25
C ASP A 298 -10.13 -48.10 -24.55
N ALA A 299 -9.18 -48.60 -23.76
CA ALA A 299 -8.76 -50.00 -23.80
C ALA A 299 -9.92 -50.94 -23.40
N PHE A 300 -10.69 -50.59 -22.38
CA PHE A 300 -11.87 -51.35 -21.98
C PHE A 300 -12.94 -51.34 -23.08
N LYS A 301 -13.23 -50.18 -23.68
CA LYS A 301 -14.16 -50.08 -24.82
C LYS A 301 -13.73 -50.94 -26.00
N SER A 302 -12.46 -50.91 -26.39
CA SER A 302 -11.96 -51.75 -27.49
C SER A 302 -11.97 -53.25 -27.13
N SER A 303 -11.70 -53.61 -25.87
CA SER A 303 -11.88 -54.99 -25.40
C SER A 303 -13.36 -55.43 -25.40
N ALA A 304 -14.29 -54.51 -25.13
CA ALA A 304 -15.72 -54.78 -25.19
C ALA A 304 -16.20 -54.97 -26.63
N THR A 305 -15.76 -54.15 -27.58
CA THR A 305 -16.10 -54.33 -29.00
C THR A 305 -15.55 -55.65 -29.54
N THR A 306 -14.30 -56.00 -29.23
CA THR A 306 -13.74 -57.29 -29.64
C THR A 306 -14.45 -58.48 -28.98
N ASN A 307 -14.95 -58.35 -27.75
CA ASN A 307 -15.78 -59.39 -27.13
C ASN A 307 -17.16 -59.50 -27.80
N VAL A 308 -17.79 -58.40 -28.20
CA VAL A 308 -19.03 -58.44 -28.99
C VAL A 308 -18.80 -59.13 -30.33
N GLU A 309 -17.72 -58.79 -31.06
CA GLU A 309 -17.34 -59.45 -32.30
C GLU A 309 -17.07 -60.95 -32.10
N ARG A 310 -16.39 -61.33 -31.00
CA ARG A 310 -16.19 -62.74 -30.62
C ARG A 310 -17.50 -63.45 -30.30
N GLU A 311 -18.41 -62.81 -29.57
CA GLU A 311 -19.72 -63.38 -29.28
C GLU A 311 -20.53 -63.60 -30.56
N GLU A 312 -20.51 -62.65 -31.50
CA GLU A 312 -21.15 -62.79 -32.79
C GLU A 312 -20.53 -63.91 -33.63
N ALA A 313 -19.20 -64.02 -33.65
CA ALA A 313 -18.50 -65.14 -34.29
C ALA A 313 -18.92 -66.49 -33.67
N LEU A 314 -18.96 -66.59 -32.34
CA LEU A 314 -19.43 -67.79 -31.64
C LEU A 314 -20.91 -68.08 -31.93
N ARG A 315 -21.77 -67.06 -32.07
CA ARG A 315 -23.17 -67.24 -32.46
C ARG A 315 -23.28 -67.82 -33.88
N LEU A 316 -22.48 -67.34 -34.81
CA LEU A 316 -22.41 -67.87 -36.18
C LEU A 316 -21.90 -69.31 -36.20
N GLU A 317 -20.84 -69.60 -35.45
CA GLU A 317 -20.31 -70.97 -35.30
C GLU A 317 -21.35 -71.92 -34.68
N LEU A 318 -22.07 -71.48 -33.64
CA LEU A 318 -23.14 -72.26 -33.02
C LEU A 318 -24.31 -72.48 -33.99
N ALA A 319 -24.67 -71.48 -34.80
CA ALA A 319 -25.69 -71.63 -35.84
C ALA A 319 -25.26 -72.67 -36.89
N ALA A 320 -24.03 -72.58 -37.39
CA ALA A 320 -23.48 -73.55 -38.33
C ALA A 320 -23.42 -74.98 -37.72
N ALA A 321 -23.04 -75.11 -36.45
CA ALA A 321 -23.02 -76.40 -35.75
C ALA A 321 -24.43 -77.00 -35.61
N ARG A 322 -25.46 -76.16 -35.37
CA ARG A 322 -26.86 -76.59 -35.34
C ARG A 322 -27.34 -77.07 -36.71
N GLU A 323 -27.05 -76.32 -37.77
CA GLU A 323 -27.36 -76.75 -39.14
C GLU A 323 -26.69 -78.08 -39.50
N GLN A 324 -25.42 -78.26 -39.13
CA GLN A 324 -24.72 -79.54 -39.30
C GLN A 324 -25.40 -80.67 -38.54
N LEU A 325 -25.87 -80.41 -37.32
CA LEU A 325 -26.57 -81.41 -36.52
C LEU A 325 -27.93 -81.76 -37.12
N ASP A 326 -28.68 -80.78 -37.62
CA ASP A 326 -29.96 -80.99 -38.27
C ASP A 326 -29.80 -81.71 -39.62
N ALA A 327 -28.76 -81.38 -40.41
CA ALA A 327 -28.40 -82.14 -41.61
C ALA A 327 -28.04 -83.60 -41.28
N ARG A 328 -27.29 -83.84 -40.19
CA ARG A 328 -26.99 -85.21 -39.71
C ARG A 328 -28.25 -85.94 -39.25
N ARG A 329 -29.17 -85.27 -38.56
CA ARG A 329 -30.47 -85.84 -38.17
C ARG A 329 -31.32 -86.20 -39.38
N GLN A 330 -31.40 -85.31 -40.38
CA GLN A 330 -32.11 -85.58 -41.62
C GLN A 330 -31.50 -86.77 -42.37
N ALA A 331 -30.17 -86.84 -42.48
CA ALA A 331 -29.48 -87.98 -43.08
C ALA A 331 -29.76 -89.28 -42.32
N ALA A 332 -29.74 -89.26 -40.97
CA ALA A 332 -30.09 -90.41 -40.15
C ALA A 332 -31.57 -90.84 -40.34
N ASN A 333 -32.49 -89.88 -40.45
CA ASN A 333 -33.90 -90.16 -40.73
C ASN A 333 -34.11 -90.77 -42.12
N VAL A 334 -33.43 -90.26 -43.15
CA VAL A 334 -33.46 -90.84 -44.50
C VAL A 334 -32.87 -92.24 -44.51
N ALA A 335 -31.72 -92.45 -43.84
CA ALA A 335 -31.12 -93.77 -43.70
C ALA A 335 -32.04 -94.74 -42.92
N SER A 336 -32.73 -94.28 -41.88
CA SER A 336 -33.72 -95.07 -41.15
C SER A 336 -34.94 -95.41 -42.02
N ALA A 337 -35.44 -94.47 -42.82
CA ALA A 337 -36.52 -94.71 -43.77
C ALA A 337 -36.11 -95.69 -44.86
N GLN A 338 -34.87 -95.60 -45.38
CA GLN A 338 -34.31 -96.57 -46.30
C GLN A 338 -34.17 -97.96 -45.65
N ALA A 339 -33.69 -98.04 -44.40
CA ALA A 339 -33.59 -99.29 -43.66
C ALA A 339 -34.98 -99.92 -43.43
N ARG A 340 -36.00 -99.11 -43.13
CA ARG A 340 -37.40 -99.57 -43.04
C ARG A 340 -37.92 -100.06 -44.38
N ALA A 341 -37.70 -99.33 -45.48
CA ALA A 341 -38.12 -99.77 -46.80
C ALA A 341 -37.41 -101.08 -47.24
N ILE A 342 -36.14 -101.27 -46.87
CA ILE A 342 -35.44 -102.54 -47.07
C ILE A 342 -36.06 -103.62 -46.18
N ALA A 343 -36.33 -103.33 -44.91
CA ALA A 343 -36.98 -104.27 -43.99
C ALA A 343 -38.37 -104.69 -44.47
N ASP A 344 -39.19 -103.74 -44.95
CA ASP A 344 -40.52 -103.99 -45.51
C ASP A 344 -40.42 -104.84 -46.79
N LYS A 345 -39.47 -104.53 -47.70
CA LYS A 345 -39.19 -105.39 -48.86
C LYS A 345 -38.73 -106.78 -48.45
N THR A 346 -37.89 -106.91 -47.44
CA THR A 346 -37.49 -108.24 -46.94
C THR A 346 -38.67 -108.97 -46.31
N ALA A 347 -39.56 -108.27 -45.59
CA ALA A 347 -40.77 -108.85 -45.03
C ALA A 347 -41.75 -109.28 -46.13
N GLU A 348 -41.92 -108.50 -47.19
CA GLU A 348 -42.70 -108.88 -48.38
C GLU A 348 -42.10 -110.10 -49.08
N LEU A 349 -40.77 -110.17 -49.22
CA LEU A 349 -40.10 -111.34 -49.77
C LEU A 349 -40.26 -112.57 -48.88
N GLU A 350 -40.20 -112.41 -47.55
CA GLU A 350 -40.47 -113.49 -46.60
C GLU A 350 -41.94 -113.92 -46.63
N LEU A 351 -42.90 -113.00 -46.71
CA LEU A 351 -44.32 -113.31 -46.88
C LEU A 351 -44.58 -114.01 -48.22
N ALA A 352 -43.95 -113.57 -49.31
CA ALA A 352 -44.04 -114.23 -50.61
C ALA A 352 -43.40 -115.63 -50.55
N ARG A 353 -42.26 -115.81 -49.88
CA ARG A 353 -41.67 -117.13 -49.60
C ARG A 353 -42.60 -117.98 -48.76
N GLU A 354 -43.25 -117.42 -47.74
CA GLU A 354 -44.23 -118.12 -46.93
C GLU A 354 -45.46 -118.51 -47.74
N GLU A 355 -45.96 -117.67 -48.65
CA GLU A 355 -47.01 -118.03 -49.59
C GLU A 355 -46.57 -119.15 -50.52
N GLN A 356 -45.32 -119.12 -51.03
CA GLN A 356 -44.75 -120.23 -51.79
C GLN A 356 -44.67 -121.50 -50.93
N LEU A 357 -44.23 -121.41 -49.68
CA LEU A 357 -44.25 -122.52 -48.73
C LEU A 357 -45.67 -122.97 -48.41
N GLN A 358 -46.66 -122.09 -48.39
CA GLN A 358 -48.06 -122.43 -48.19
C GLN A 358 -48.65 -123.08 -49.44
N ARG A 359 -48.26 -122.66 -50.65
CA ARG A 359 -48.57 -123.34 -51.91
C ARG A 359 -47.93 -124.72 -51.95
N ILE A 360 -46.67 -124.84 -51.55
CA ILE A 360 -46.00 -126.14 -51.38
C ILE A 360 -46.71 -126.95 -50.29
N LYS A 361 -47.12 -126.37 -49.16
CA LYS A 361 -47.90 -127.05 -48.12
C LYS A 361 -49.31 -127.41 -48.59
N ARG A 362 -49.90 -126.68 -49.54
CA ARG A 362 -51.18 -127.01 -50.21
C ARG A 362 -50.96 -128.16 -51.18
N LEU A 363 -49.94 -128.11 -52.03
CA LEU A 363 -49.53 -129.23 -52.89
C LEU A 363 -49.14 -130.46 -52.08
N VAL A 364 -48.46 -130.30 -50.95
CA VAL A 364 -48.18 -131.37 -49.99
C VAL A 364 -49.46 -131.83 -49.31
N ARG A 365 -50.43 -130.95 -49.04
CA ARG A 365 -51.78 -131.34 -48.56
C ARG A 365 -52.57 -132.07 -49.63
N ASP A 366 -52.47 -131.71 -50.90
CA ASP A 366 -53.12 -132.37 -52.03
C ASP A 366 -52.45 -133.73 -52.27
N LEU A 367 -51.11 -133.80 -52.20
CA LEU A 367 -50.34 -135.04 -52.13
C LEU A 367 -50.63 -135.84 -50.85
N ARG A 368 -51.05 -135.20 -49.75
CA ARG A 368 -51.50 -135.82 -48.48
C ARG A 368 -53.00 -136.10 -48.47
N LEU A 369 -53.78 -135.63 -49.43
CA LEU A 369 -55.14 -136.07 -49.70
C LEU A 369 -55.06 -137.31 -50.58
N VAL A 370 -54.20 -137.31 -51.62
CA VAL A 370 -53.81 -138.51 -52.37
C VAL A 370 -53.15 -139.55 -51.46
N ARG A 371 -52.25 -139.12 -50.57
CA ARG A 371 -51.64 -139.99 -49.55
C ARG A 371 -52.53 -140.18 -48.33
N GLY A 372 -53.58 -139.39 -48.15
CA GLY A 372 -54.60 -139.46 -47.09
C GLY A 372 -55.78 -140.33 -47.48
N GLU A 373 -55.99 -140.59 -48.76
CA GLU A 373 -56.72 -141.74 -49.28
C GLU A 373 -55.89 -143.02 -49.07
N VAL A 374 -54.56 -142.94 -49.20
CA VAL A 374 -53.62 -144.04 -48.86
C VAL A 374 -53.41 -144.21 -47.34
N ASP A 375 -53.57 -143.15 -46.54
CA ASP A 375 -53.38 -143.13 -45.09
C ASP A 375 -54.73 -143.19 -44.34
N SER A 376 -55.88 -142.89 -44.94
CA SER A 376 -57.21 -143.27 -44.43
C SER A 376 -57.47 -144.78 -44.60
N LEU A 377 -56.71 -145.42 -45.49
CA LEU A 377 -56.50 -146.86 -45.54
C LEU A 377 -55.45 -147.39 -44.52
N LYS A 378 -54.61 -146.53 -43.93
CA LYS A 378 -53.57 -146.92 -42.93
C LYS A 378 -53.73 -146.35 -41.52
N ALA A 379 -54.69 -145.46 -41.25
CA ALA A 379 -54.78 -144.75 -39.97
C ALA A 379 -56.21 -144.59 -39.44
N LYS A 380 -57.09 -145.56 -39.78
CA LYS A 380 -57.90 -146.27 -38.77
C LYS A 380 -57.06 -146.81 -37.59
N ALA A 381 -55.72 -146.75 -37.69
CA ALA A 381 -54.76 -147.27 -36.74
C ALA A 381 -54.33 -146.33 -35.60
N VAL A 382 -54.58 -145.02 -35.58
CA VAL A 382 -54.09 -144.21 -34.45
C VAL A 382 -55.02 -143.07 -34.06
N PHE A 383 -56.24 -143.47 -33.72
CA PHE A 383 -57.04 -142.89 -32.65
C PHE A 383 -56.21 -142.86 -31.35
N ALA A 384 -55.22 -141.98 -31.23
CA ALA A 384 -54.55 -141.75 -29.94
C ALA A 384 -53.72 -140.47 -29.95
N MET A 385 -53.98 -139.65 -28.93
CA MET A 385 -53.13 -138.61 -28.35
C MET A 385 -53.43 -137.17 -28.77
N ARG A 386 -53.74 -136.42 -27.71
CA ARG A 386 -54.55 -135.21 -27.54
C ARG A 386 -53.80 -134.37 -26.49
N ASP A 387 -54.09 -133.06 -26.45
CA ASP A 387 -53.76 -132.05 -25.40
C ASP A 387 -52.33 -131.45 -25.44
N SER A 388 -51.98 -130.24 -24.96
CA SER A 388 -52.61 -128.97 -24.52
C SER A 388 -51.47 -128.04 -24.03
N GLY A 389 -51.54 -126.69 -24.13
CA GLY A 389 -50.70 -125.82 -23.25
C GLY A 389 -50.25 -124.42 -23.72
N ALA A 390 -51.13 -123.41 -23.78
CA ALA A 390 -50.74 -122.02 -24.17
C ALA A 390 -51.14 -120.88 -23.21
N TRP A 391 -51.74 -121.14 -22.04
CA TRP A 391 -52.33 -120.08 -21.21
C TRP A 391 -51.41 -119.46 -20.13
N ARG A 392 -50.29 -120.10 -19.76
CA ARG A 392 -49.43 -119.63 -18.65
C ARG A 392 -48.36 -118.59 -19.03
N ALA A 393 -48.02 -118.42 -20.31
CA ALA A 393 -46.97 -117.50 -20.76
C ALA A 393 -47.43 -116.03 -20.84
N ALA A 394 -48.72 -115.76 -21.05
CA ALA A 394 -49.24 -114.41 -21.24
C ALA A 394 -49.36 -113.58 -19.94
N ARG A 395 -49.30 -114.23 -18.77
CA ARG A 395 -49.47 -113.57 -17.46
C ARG A 395 -48.17 -112.93 -16.94
N HIS A 396 -47.02 -113.56 -17.21
CA HIS A 396 -45.72 -113.05 -16.73
C HIS A 396 -45.18 -111.87 -17.55
N THR A 397 -45.57 -111.71 -18.80
CA THR A 397 -45.15 -110.58 -19.65
C THR A 397 -45.90 -109.29 -19.31
N ALA A 398 -47.14 -109.38 -18.82
CA ALA A 398 -47.93 -108.23 -18.38
C ALA A 398 -47.43 -107.64 -17.05
N GLU A 399 -46.97 -108.49 -16.12
CA GLU A 399 -46.44 -108.05 -14.81
C GLU A 399 -45.06 -107.37 -14.94
N ALA A 400 -44.25 -107.73 -15.95
CA ALA A 400 -42.98 -107.05 -16.24
C ALA A 400 -43.16 -105.63 -16.81
N ALA A 401 -44.15 -105.41 -17.68
CA ALA A 401 -44.42 -104.11 -18.29
C ALA A 401 -44.94 -103.06 -17.28
N LEU A 402 -45.66 -103.49 -16.23
CA LEU A 402 -46.11 -102.62 -15.14
C LEU A 402 -44.98 -102.14 -14.24
N ALA A 403 -43.93 -102.96 -14.04
CA ALA A 403 -42.78 -102.59 -13.22
C ALA A 403 -41.85 -101.56 -13.89
N GLU A 404 -41.74 -101.59 -15.23
CA GLU A 404 -40.99 -100.59 -16.00
C GLU A 404 -41.70 -99.22 -16.03
N ALA A 405 -43.02 -99.20 -16.15
CA ALA A 405 -43.82 -97.97 -16.10
C ALA A 405 -43.68 -97.23 -14.75
N GLY A 406 -43.57 -97.96 -13.63
CA GLY A 406 -43.34 -97.38 -12.32
C GLY A 406 -41.95 -96.74 -12.14
N ARG A 407 -40.91 -97.28 -12.81
CA ARG A 407 -39.55 -96.71 -12.76
C ARG A 407 -39.46 -95.41 -13.56
N ALA A 408 -40.08 -95.33 -14.73
CA ALA A 408 -40.13 -94.11 -15.54
C ALA A 408 -40.83 -92.94 -14.80
N LEU A 409 -41.90 -93.22 -14.06
CA LEU A 409 -42.60 -92.19 -13.28
C LEU A 409 -41.74 -91.65 -12.11
N GLY A 410 -40.96 -92.52 -11.47
CA GLY A 410 -40.05 -92.11 -10.39
C GLY A 410 -38.87 -91.25 -10.86
N GLU A 411 -38.42 -91.43 -12.11
CA GLU A 411 -37.39 -90.58 -12.71
C GLU A 411 -37.92 -89.18 -13.07
N GLU A 412 -39.14 -89.09 -13.60
CA GLU A 412 -39.78 -87.80 -13.88
C GLU A 412 -40.06 -87.00 -12.61
N GLN A 413 -40.48 -87.65 -11.51
CA GLN A 413 -40.65 -86.97 -10.22
C GLN A 413 -39.32 -86.42 -9.65
N ARG A 414 -38.20 -87.12 -9.86
CA ARG A 414 -36.88 -86.62 -9.45
C ARG A 414 -36.44 -85.42 -10.27
N LYS A 415 -36.74 -85.37 -11.57
CA LYS A 415 -36.47 -84.21 -12.43
C LYS A 415 -37.31 -83.00 -12.01
N VAL A 416 -38.59 -83.19 -11.71
CA VAL A 416 -39.47 -82.12 -11.19
C VAL A 416 -38.90 -81.51 -9.90
N GLY A 417 -38.45 -82.36 -8.97
CA GLY A 417 -37.82 -81.88 -7.73
C GLY A 417 -36.49 -81.13 -7.92
N LEU A 418 -35.78 -81.32 -9.04
CA LEU A 418 -34.61 -80.51 -9.40
C LEU A 418 -35.03 -79.15 -9.98
N TYR A 419 -36.01 -79.13 -10.89
CA TYR A 419 -36.53 -77.88 -11.46
C TYR A 419 -37.16 -76.95 -10.42
N GLU A 420 -37.80 -77.49 -9.38
CA GLU A 420 -38.32 -76.69 -8.26
C GLU A 420 -37.21 -76.00 -7.45
N ARG A 421 -36.06 -76.67 -7.28
CA ARG A 421 -34.89 -76.08 -6.60
C ARG A 421 -34.26 -74.98 -7.45
N ASP A 422 -34.11 -75.21 -8.75
CA ASP A 422 -33.57 -74.22 -9.69
C ASP A 422 -34.46 -72.98 -9.76
N LEU A 423 -35.80 -73.17 -9.75
CA LEU A 423 -36.77 -72.07 -9.70
C LEU A 423 -36.66 -71.26 -8.40
N ALA A 424 -36.48 -71.92 -7.25
CA ALA A 424 -36.29 -71.25 -5.97
C ALA A 424 -34.98 -70.44 -5.94
N GLN A 425 -33.90 -70.99 -6.50
CA GLN A 425 -32.61 -70.32 -6.60
C GLN A 425 -32.66 -69.11 -7.55
N ALA A 426 -33.37 -69.22 -8.67
CA ALA A 426 -33.60 -68.10 -9.59
C ALA A 426 -34.43 -66.97 -8.95
N ARG A 427 -35.43 -67.29 -8.12
CA ARG A 427 -36.18 -66.27 -7.38
C ARG A 427 -35.31 -65.55 -6.35
N GLN A 428 -34.43 -66.26 -5.66
CA GLN A 428 -33.49 -65.66 -4.70
C GLN A 428 -32.48 -64.72 -5.37
N SER A 429 -31.98 -65.07 -6.57
CA SER A 429 -31.06 -64.20 -7.31
C SER A 429 -31.74 -62.93 -7.82
N ILE A 430 -33.01 -63.01 -8.25
CA ILE A 430 -33.81 -61.84 -8.64
C ILE A 430 -33.99 -60.89 -7.45
N VAL A 431 -34.38 -61.39 -6.28
CA VAL A 431 -34.53 -60.56 -5.06
C VAL A 431 -33.20 -59.90 -4.66
N ALA A 432 -32.09 -60.61 -4.78
CA ALA A 432 -30.76 -60.06 -4.50
C ALA A 432 -30.35 -58.95 -5.49
N LEU A 433 -30.67 -59.12 -6.78
CA LEU A 433 -30.43 -58.11 -7.81
C LEU A 433 -31.31 -56.88 -7.61
N GLU A 434 -32.58 -57.05 -7.24
CA GLU A 434 -33.47 -55.94 -6.90
C GLU A 434 -32.99 -55.15 -5.68
N ALA A 435 -32.47 -55.81 -4.65
CA ALA A 435 -31.88 -55.15 -3.49
C ALA A 435 -30.64 -54.34 -3.87
N ARG A 436 -29.78 -54.89 -4.74
CA ARG A 436 -28.59 -54.19 -5.24
C ARG A 436 -28.97 -52.99 -6.11
N ALA A 437 -29.94 -53.12 -7.01
CA ALA A 437 -30.45 -52.02 -7.81
C ALA A 437 -31.03 -50.88 -6.96
N LYS A 438 -31.73 -51.20 -5.86
CA LYS A 438 -32.22 -50.20 -4.89
C LYS A 438 -31.08 -49.47 -4.17
N LEU A 439 -30.01 -50.17 -3.81
CA LEU A 439 -28.82 -49.56 -3.20
C LEU A 439 -28.08 -48.65 -4.20
N ASP A 440 -27.93 -49.09 -5.45
CA ASP A 440 -27.29 -48.30 -6.50
C ASP A 440 -28.12 -47.04 -6.84
N ALA A 441 -29.45 -47.16 -6.89
CA ALA A 441 -30.35 -46.01 -7.06
C ALA A 441 -30.25 -45.01 -5.89
N ALA A 442 -30.14 -45.50 -4.66
CA ALA A 442 -29.93 -44.65 -3.48
C ALA A 442 -28.54 -43.95 -3.52
N ALA A 443 -27.50 -44.65 -3.98
CA ALA A 443 -26.16 -44.09 -4.15
C ALA A 443 -26.12 -42.98 -5.22
N LEU A 444 -26.83 -43.18 -6.35
CA LEU A 444 -26.96 -42.16 -7.40
C LEU A 444 -27.70 -40.93 -6.90
N ALA A 445 -28.82 -41.10 -6.19
CA ALA A 445 -29.56 -39.98 -5.60
C ALA A 445 -28.73 -39.19 -4.57
N ALA A 446 -27.92 -39.88 -3.76
CA ALA A 446 -26.99 -39.24 -2.84
C ALA A 446 -25.88 -38.47 -3.58
N GLY A 447 -25.36 -39.02 -4.69
CA GLY A 447 -24.39 -38.37 -5.57
C GLY A 447 -24.93 -37.10 -6.21
N GLU A 448 -26.16 -37.13 -6.73
CA GLU A 448 -26.83 -35.96 -7.30
C GLU A 448 -27.08 -34.87 -6.25
N ALA A 449 -27.52 -35.25 -5.04
CA ALA A 449 -27.70 -34.30 -3.94
C ALA A 449 -26.36 -33.66 -3.50
N ALA A 450 -25.27 -34.42 -3.49
CA ALA A 450 -23.93 -33.90 -3.23
C ALA A 450 -23.46 -32.95 -4.33
N ALA A 451 -23.68 -33.30 -5.60
CA ALA A 451 -23.35 -32.45 -6.75
C ALA A 451 -24.13 -31.12 -6.71
N ARG A 452 -25.42 -31.15 -6.34
CA ARG A 452 -26.24 -29.93 -6.16
C ARG A 452 -25.69 -29.04 -5.05
N ARG A 453 -25.32 -29.60 -3.90
CA ARG A 453 -24.74 -28.83 -2.79
C ARG A 453 -23.40 -28.18 -3.17
N VAL A 454 -22.55 -28.90 -3.90
CA VAL A 454 -21.30 -28.33 -4.44
C VAL A 454 -21.58 -27.24 -5.47
N GLY A 455 -22.57 -27.45 -6.35
CA GLY A 455 -23.01 -26.45 -7.32
C GLY A 455 -23.52 -25.16 -6.66
N GLU A 456 -24.34 -25.27 -5.63
CA GLU A 456 -24.82 -24.12 -4.85
C GLU A 456 -23.69 -23.41 -4.10
N ALA A 457 -22.73 -24.15 -3.53
CA ALA A 457 -21.57 -23.57 -2.86
C ALA A 457 -20.70 -22.77 -3.85
N LEU A 458 -20.42 -23.33 -5.04
CA LEU A 458 -19.68 -22.65 -6.10
C LEU A 458 -20.44 -21.42 -6.62
N ALA A 459 -21.77 -21.47 -6.73
CA ALA A 459 -22.58 -20.32 -7.12
C ALA A 459 -22.48 -19.18 -6.08
N ARG A 460 -22.48 -19.50 -4.79
CA ARG A 460 -22.28 -18.51 -3.72
C ARG A 460 -20.88 -17.91 -3.75
N GLU A 461 -19.84 -18.70 -4.00
CA GLU A 461 -18.48 -18.18 -4.15
C GLU A 461 -18.32 -17.28 -5.37
N ARG A 462 -18.93 -17.65 -6.51
CA ARG A 462 -18.95 -16.79 -7.70
C ARG A 462 -19.69 -15.48 -7.45
N ALA A 463 -20.82 -15.51 -6.74
CA ALA A 463 -21.55 -14.29 -6.38
C ALA A 463 -20.73 -13.36 -5.47
N LYS A 464 -20.00 -13.93 -4.49
CA LYS A 464 -19.06 -13.16 -3.66
C LYS A 464 -17.92 -12.55 -4.49
N ALA A 465 -17.30 -13.33 -5.37
CA ALA A 465 -16.23 -12.83 -6.23
C ALA A 465 -16.69 -11.69 -7.16
N VAL A 466 -17.93 -11.74 -7.65
CA VAL A 466 -18.53 -10.64 -8.41
C VAL A 466 -18.74 -9.40 -7.54
N SER A 467 -19.27 -9.56 -6.32
CA SER A 467 -19.43 -8.46 -5.36
C SER A 467 -18.10 -7.83 -4.96
N ASP A 468 -17.06 -8.64 -4.73
CA ASP A 468 -15.72 -8.17 -4.38
C ASP A 468 -15.10 -7.42 -5.58
N SER A 469 -15.31 -7.90 -6.81
CA SER A 469 -14.87 -7.20 -8.01
C SER A 469 -15.59 -5.86 -8.21
N GLN A 470 -16.87 -5.77 -7.85
CA GLN A 470 -17.63 -4.52 -7.90
C GLN A 470 -17.08 -3.53 -6.87
N ALA A 471 -16.91 -3.96 -5.61
CA ALA A 471 -16.31 -3.13 -4.56
C ALA A 471 -14.91 -2.62 -4.93
N LEU A 472 -14.07 -3.45 -5.57
CA LEU A 472 -12.76 -3.03 -6.06
C LEU A 472 -12.84 -2.00 -7.19
N ASN A 473 -13.87 -2.06 -8.04
CA ASN A 473 -14.09 -1.06 -9.08
C ASN A 473 -14.59 0.26 -8.49
N ASP A 474 -15.47 0.21 -7.48
CA ASP A 474 -15.95 1.40 -6.77
C ASP A 474 -14.78 2.12 -6.08
N VAL A 475 -13.92 1.38 -5.36
CA VAL A 475 -12.71 1.94 -4.73
C VAL A 475 -11.75 2.53 -5.76
N ARG A 476 -11.65 1.96 -6.97
CA ARG A 476 -10.84 2.53 -8.05
C ARG A 476 -11.44 3.84 -8.56
N GLN A 477 -12.76 3.92 -8.69
CA GLN A 477 -13.45 5.16 -9.07
C GLN A 477 -13.23 6.25 -8.03
N GLU A 478 -13.41 5.94 -6.74
CA GLU A 478 -13.14 6.89 -5.64
C GLU A 478 -11.68 7.38 -5.64
N LEU A 479 -10.73 6.48 -5.94
CA LEU A 479 -9.31 6.85 -6.04
C LEU A 479 -9.05 7.79 -7.23
N ASP A 480 -9.68 7.55 -8.38
CA ASP A 480 -9.51 8.38 -9.56
C ASP A 480 -10.20 9.74 -9.39
N GLU A 481 -11.36 9.79 -8.73
CA GLU A 481 -12.02 11.03 -8.31
C GLU A 481 -11.14 11.83 -7.33
N ALA A 482 -10.57 11.18 -6.32
CA ALA A 482 -9.66 11.83 -5.38
C ALA A 482 -8.38 12.35 -6.05
N LYS A 483 -7.85 11.66 -7.07
CA LYS A 483 -6.72 12.15 -7.87
C LYS A 483 -7.11 13.38 -8.69
N GLU A 484 -8.30 13.41 -9.26
CA GLU A 484 -8.81 14.58 -9.98
C GLU A 484 -9.05 15.76 -9.04
N GLU A 485 -9.51 15.52 -7.82
CA GLU A 485 -9.58 16.58 -6.80
C GLU A 485 -8.19 17.11 -6.42
N LEU A 486 -7.22 16.22 -6.25
CA LEU A 486 -5.82 16.63 -6.01
C LEU A 486 -5.24 17.41 -7.20
N SER A 487 -5.53 17.01 -8.45
CA SER A 487 -5.09 17.74 -9.65
C SER A 487 -5.73 19.13 -9.73
N ARG A 488 -7.01 19.25 -9.37
CA ARG A 488 -7.72 20.54 -9.25
C ARG A 488 -7.16 21.42 -8.14
N LEU A 489 -6.89 20.86 -6.97
CA LEU A 489 -6.32 21.63 -5.85
C LEU A 489 -4.90 22.11 -6.15
N THR A 490 -4.07 21.25 -6.73
CA THR A 490 -2.70 21.61 -7.12
C THR A 490 -2.67 22.66 -8.24
N SER A 491 -3.53 22.55 -9.26
CA SER A 491 -3.65 23.58 -10.30
C SER A 491 -4.20 24.90 -9.75
N ALA A 492 -5.17 24.87 -8.82
CA ALA A 492 -5.65 26.06 -8.13
C ALA A 492 -4.56 26.72 -7.28
N GLN A 493 -3.74 25.93 -6.56
CA GLN A 493 -2.59 26.43 -5.81
C GLN A 493 -1.54 27.06 -6.73
N HIS A 494 -1.22 26.43 -7.87
CA HIS A 494 -0.30 26.99 -8.85
C HIS A 494 -0.81 28.31 -9.41
N LYS A 495 -2.11 28.40 -9.75
CA LYS A 495 -2.72 29.64 -10.21
C LYS A 495 -2.66 30.75 -9.16
N ALA A 496 -2.95 30.44 -7.90
CA ALA A 496 -2.83 31.41 -6.80
C ALA A 496 -1.38 31.90 -6.61
N LEU A 497 -0.39 31.01 -6.75
CA LEU A 497 1.03 31.38 -6.69
C LEU A 497 1.46 32.23 -7.90
N GLU A 498 0.91 31.98 -9.09
CA GLU A 498 1.13 32.83 -10.27
C GLU A 498 0.53 34.23 -10.08
N GLU A 499 -0.71 34.32 -9.56
CA GLU A 499 -1.34 35.60 -9.22
C GLU A 499 -0.52 36.40 -8.20
N GLU A 500 0.02 35.75 -7.16
CA GLU A 500 0.93 36.40 -6.20
C GLU A 500 2.25 36.85 -6.84
N ARG A 501 2.83 36.04 -7.74
CA ARG A 501 4.04 36.45 -8.50
C ARG A 501 3.77 37.64 -9.40
N ASP A 502 2.60 37.69 -10.03
CA ASP A 502 2.19 38.81 -10.88
C ASP A 502 1.94 40.07 -10.05
N ARG A 503 1.35 39.96 -8.86
CA ARG A 503 1.21 41.07 -7.90
C ARG A 503 2.57 41.60 -7.45
N VAL A 504 3.50 40.73 -7.05
CA VAL A 504 4.86 41.15 -6.65
C VAL A 504 5.60 41.79 -7.84
N SER A 505 5.40 41.27 -9.05
CA SER A 505 5.98 41.84 -10.26
C SER A 505 5.38 43.21 -10.60
N ALA A 506 4.07 43.40 -10.41
CA ALA A 506 3.41 44.69 -10.57
C ALA A 506 3.89 45.70 -9.52
N LEU A 507 3.93 45.32 -8.24
CA LEU A 507 4.47 46.15 -7.16
C LEU A 507 5.93 46.54 -7.40
N SER A 508 6.74 45.63 -7.95
CA SER A 508 8.13 45.93 -8.32
C SER A 508 8.19 46.98 -9.45
N ARG A 509 7.31 46.88 -10.46
CA ARG A 509 7.19 47.88 -11.52
C ARG A 509 6.74 49.22 -10.96
N ASP A 510 5.74 49.25 -10.09
CA ASP A 510 5.24 50.47 -9.45
C ASP A 510 6.32 51.13 -8.58
N LEU A 511 7.10 50.35 -7.82
CA LEU A 511 8.25 50.85 -7.08
C LEU A 511 9.33 51.46 -8.00
N THR A 512 9.61 50.84 -9.15
CA THR A 512 10.54 51.42 -10.11
C THR A 512 10.01 52.71 -10.74
N ALA A 513 8.71 52.77 -11.04
CA ALA A 513 8.05 53.97 -11.55
C ALA A 513 8.10 55.10 -10.51
N ALA A 514 7.76 54.83 -9.25
CA ALA A 514 7.83 55.79 -8.15
C ALA A 514 9.27 56.30 -7.92
N ARG A 515 10.28 55.42 -8.02
CA ARG A 515 11.70 55.84 -7.96
C ARG A 515 12.06 56.78 -9.10
N MET A 516 11.66 56.47 -10.33
CA MET A 516 11.88 57.34 -11.47
C MET A 516 11.18 58.70 -11.33
N GLU A 517 9.98 58.71 -10.74
CA GLU A 517 9.25 59.94 -10.45
C GLU A 517 9.96 60.79 -9.39
N ILE A 518 10.41 60.20 -8.29
CA ILE A 518 11.23 60.87 -7.26
C ILE A 518 12.51 61.46 -7.88
N ASP A 519 13.21 60.72 -8.73
CA ASP A 519 14.41 61.22 -9.40
C ASP A 519 14.07 62.36 -10.37
N SER A 520 12.91 62.30 -11.04
CA SER A 520 12.41 63.39 -11.90
C SER A 520 12.03 64.65 -11.10
N LEU A 521 11.49 64.49 -9.89
CA LEU A 521 11.19 65.59 -8.98
C LEU A 521 12.47 66.21 -8.43
N LYS A 522 13.44 65.39 -7.98
CA LYS A 522 14.76 65.86 -7.55
C LYS A 522 15.49 66.64 -8.64
N THR A 523 15.42 66.17 -9.89
CA THR A 523 16.03 66.89 -11.01
C THR A 523 15.28 68.19 -11.35
N ARG A 524 13.96 68.27 -11.14
CA ARG A 524 13.20 69.52 -11.24
C ARG A 524 13.53 70.49 -10.09
N GLU A 525 13.62 70.01 -8.86
CA GLU A 525 14.03 70.79 -7.69
C GLU A 525 15.46 71.33 -7.84
N ALA A 526 16.39 70.51 -8.33
CA ALA A 526 17.76 70.94 -8.63
C ALA A 526 17.79 72.02 -9.74
N ARG A 527 16.90 71.92 -10.74
CA ARG A 527 16.75 72.97 -11.78
C ARG A 527 16.12 74.25 -11.23
N GLN A 528 15.11 74.16 -10.36
CA GLN A 528 14.52 75.31 -9.69
C GLN A 528 15.50 75.99 -8.72
N ALA A 529 16.36 75.22 -8.04
CA ALA A 529 17.44 75.75 -7.21
C ALA A 529 18.51 76.50 -8.04
N LEU A 530 18.76 76.05 -9.28
CA LEU A 530 19.64 76.74 -10.24
C LEU A 530 19.00 78.02 -10.80
N ASP A 531 17.69 78.05 -11.02
CA ASP A 531 16.96 79.24 -11.48
C ASP A 531 16.82 80.32 -10.39
N ASN A 532 16.87 79.93 -9.11
CA ASN A 532 16.75 80.84 -7.96
C ASN A 532 18.09 81.43 -7.44
N MET A 533 19.23 81.16 -8.08
CA MET A 533 20.49 81.84 -7.74
C MET A 533 20.62 83.21 -8.44
N PRO A 534 21.04 84.29 -7.74
CA PRO A 534 21.25 85.58 -8.37
C PRO A 534 22.45 85.51 -9.32
N LYS A 535 22.21 85.87 -10.59
CA LYS A 535 23.21 85.88 -11.66
C LYS A 535 24.38 86.81 -11.32
N ALA A 536 25.56 86.22 -11.12
CA ALA A 536 26.84 86.92 -11.16
C ALA A 536 27.75 86.29 -12.23
N ARG A 537 28.54 87.18 -12.83
CA ARG A 537 29.22 87.08 -14.12
C ARG A 537 30.33 86.02 -14.21
N ALA A 538 30.52 85.61 -15.47
CA ALA A 538 31.63 84.92 -16.09
C ALA A 538 33.05 85.29 -15.58
N ALA A 539 33.92 84.27 -15.47
CA ALA A 539 35.18 84.21 -16.23
C ALA A 539 35.83 82.81 -16.14
N ASP A 540 36.18 82.31 -17.33
CA ASP A 540 37.40 81.59 -17.71
C ASP A 540 37.83 80.30 -16.98
N ARG A 541 37.88 79.19 -17.73
CA ARG A 541 39.10 78.37 -17.94
C ARG A 541 38.85 77.12 -18.80
N THR A 542 39.63 77.05 -19.88
CA THR A 542 40.29 75.86 -20.46
C THR A 542 39.50 74.58 -20.75
N ARG A 543 39.40 74.27 -22.05
CA ARG A 543 39.11 72.94 -22.62
C ARG A 543 40.07 71.86 -22.10
N PRO A 544 39.58 70.62 -21.92
CA PRO A 544 40.33 69.48 -22.43
C PRO A 544 39.48 68.57 -23.33
N ARG A 545 40.10 68.30 -24.48
CA ARG A 545 40.04 67.13 -25.36
C ARG A 545 39.22 65.93 -24.87
N ALA A 546 38.24 65.55 -25.69
CA ALA A 546 37.48 64.31 -25.58
C ALA A 546 38.38 63.08 -25.69
N SER A 547 38.30 62.20 -24.69
CA SER A 547 38.78 60.83 -24.73
C SER A 547 37.61 59.88 -24.49
N GLN A 548 37.37 59.01 -25.47
CA GLN A 548 36.47 57.87 -25.38
C GLN A 548 36.90 56.89 -24.28
N PRO A 549 35.97 56.22 -23.60
CA PRO A 549 36.25 54.91 -23.01
C PRO A 549 35.60 53.78 -23.83
N ALA A 550 36.50 52.97 -24.37
CA ALA A 550 36.41 51.57 -24.77
C ALA A 550 35.08 50.82 -24.48
N ARG A 551 34.36 50.51 -25.56
CA ARG A 551 33.49 49.33 -25.64
C ARG A 551 34.38 48.08 -25.65
N LYS A 552 34.29 47.24 -24.62
CA LYS A 552 34.87 45.90 -24.61
C LYS A 552 34.08 45.00 -25.59
N PRO A 553 34.71 44.33 -26.56
CA PRO A 553 34.04 43.31 -27.34
C PRO A 553 34.00 42.00 -26.54
N VAL A 554 32.78 41.54 -26.21
CA VAL A 554 32.55 40.17 -25.73
C VAL A 554 32.83 39.22 -26.90
N ARG A 555 33.88 38.41 -26.77
CA ARG A 555 34.20 37.30 -27.66
C ARG A 555 32.99 36.37 -27.78
N GLN A 556 32.50 36.18 -29.00
CA GLN A 556 31.73 35.00 -29.36
C GLN A 556 32.64 33.77 -29.22
N VAL A 557 32.40 32.95 -28.21
CA VAL A 557 32.95 31.59 -28.15
C VAL A 557 31.93 30.67 -28.82
N LYS A 558 32.29 30.17 -30.01
CA LYS A 558 31.63 29.01 -30.63
C LYS A 558 31.63 27.87 -29.61
N ALA A 559 30.45 27.50 -29.13
CA ALA A 559 30.25 26.29 -28.33
C ALA A 559 30.54 25.06 -29.21
N ARG A 560 31.77 24.55 -29.14
CA ARG A 560 32.10 23.18 -29.55
C ARG A 560 31.55 22.23 -28.50
N LYS A 561 30.67 21.32 -28.92
CA LYS A 561 30.23 20.14 -28.17
C LYS A 561 31.45 19.35 -27.67
N PRO A 562 31.55 18.98 -26.38
CA PRO A 562 32.45 17.91 -25.99
C PRO A 562 31.77 16.56 -26.21
N LEU A 563 32.44 15.68 -26.97
CA LEU A 563 32.13 14.25 -26.98
C LEU A 563 32.34 13.68 -25.57
N ARG A 564 31.35 12.93 -25.08
CA ARG A 564 31.47 12.05 -23.92
C ARG A 564 32.52 10.97 -24.22
N THR A 565 33.70 11.08 -23.63
CA THR A 565 34.62 9.94 -23.46
C THR A 565 34.32 9.30 -22.10
N VAL A 566 33.84 8.07 -22.14
CA VAL A 566 33.62 7.22 -20.96
C VAL A 566 34.98 6.66 -20.52
N PRO A 567 35.48 6.90 -19.31
CA PRO A 567 36.60 6.13 -18.80
C PRO A 567 36.11 4.75 -18.37
N LEU A 568 36.62 3.71 -19.03
CA LEU A 568 36.55 2.32 -18.54
C LEU A 568 37.29 2.25 -17.20
N THR A 569 36.54 2.26 -16.12
CA THR A 569 37.05 1.91 -14.79
C THR A 569 37.17 0.40 -14.73
N ARG A 570 38.41 -0.09 -14.66
CA ARG A 570 38.69 -1.50 -14.35
C ARG A 570 38.37 -1.73 -12.88
N ILE A 571 37.20 -2.30 -12.60
CA ILE A 571 36.85 -2.76 -11.26
C ILE A 571 37.69 -4.01 -10.97
N VAL A 572 38.57 -3.94 -9.97
CA VAL A 572 39.19 -5.13 -9.39
C VAL A 572 38.14 -5.78 -8.49
N LEU A 573 37.68 -6.97 -8.89
CA LEU A 573 36.75 -7.77 -8.08
C LEU A 573 37.50 -8.25 -6.81
N PRO A 574 36.95 -8.04 -5.60
CA PRO A 574 37.49 -8.64 -4.38
C PRO A 574 37.38 -10.17 -4.43
N ASP A 575 38.40 -10.89 -3.94
CA ASP A 575 38.47 -12.37 -3.94
C ASP A 575 37.25 -13.07 -3.29
N ALA A 576 36.48 -12.35 -2.48
CA ALA A 576 35.24 -12.84 -1.85
C ALA A 576 34.08 -13.12 -2.82
N LEU A 577 34.19 -12.73 -4.10
CA LEU A 577 33.18 -12.99 -5.14
C LEU A 577 33.59 -14.05 -6.18
N LEU A 578 34.73 -14.72 -5.98
CA LEU A 578 35.11 -15.87 -6.80
C LEU A 578 34.28 -17.10 -6.38
N PRO A 579 33.66 -17.83 -7.31
CA PRO A 579 32.94 -19.06 -6.97
C PRO A 579 33.92 -20.11 -6.46
N THR A 580 33.88 -20.39 -5.16
CA THR A 580 34.56 -21.54 -4.57
C THR A 580 33.86 -22.81 -5.05
N LYS A 581 34.40 -23.47 -6.07
CA LYS A 581 34.04 -24.86 -6.39
C LYS A 581 34.45 -25.75 -5.22
N GLN A 582 33.47 -26.24 -4.46
CA GLN A 582 33.68 -27.42 -3.61
C GLN A 582 33.63 -28.68 -4.49
N PRO A 583 34.60 -29.59 -4.41
CA PRO A 583 34.46 -30.93 -4.96
C PRO A 583 33.63 -31.75 -3.97
N THR A 584 32.32 -31.88 -4.20
CA THR A 584 31.56 -32.94 -3.53
C THR A 584 31.95 -34.26 -4.16
N GLY A 585 32.81 -34.99 -3.45
CA GLY A 585 33.19 -36.35 -3.76
C GLY A 585 31.95 -37.26 -3.83
N GLY A 586 31.80 -37.91 -4.97
CA GLY A 586 30.91 -39.06 -5.11
C GLY A 586 31.49 -40.24 -4.33
N SER A 587 30.87 -40.56 -3.21
CA SER A 587 31.02 -41.85 -2.55
C SER A 587 29.90 -42.76 -3.06
N TRP A 588 30.26 -43.69 -3.93
CA TRP A 588 29.47 -44.87 -4.25
C TRP A 588 29.21 -45.68 -2.98
N ARG A 589 27.94 -45.90 -2.63
CA ARG A 589 27.40 -47.16 -2.08
C ARG A 589 25.91 -47.24 -2.36
#